data_AF-A0A3N5JJT2-F1
#
_entry.id   AF-A0A3N5JJT2-F1
#
_cell.length_a   1.000
_cell.length_b   1.000
_cell.length_c   1.000
_cell.angle_alpha   90.00
_cell.angle_beta   90.00
_cell.angle_gamma   90.00
#
_symmetry.space_group_name_H-M   'P 1'
#
loop_
_entity.id
_entity.type
_entity.pdbx_description
1 polymer ?
#
loop_
_entity_poly.entity_id
_entity_poly.type
_entity_poly.pdbx_seq_one_letter_code
_entity_poly.pdbx_strand_id
1 'polypeptide(L)'
;MFRKFHRRPNEKGFTLIEILIVVVIVAILAAISVPIYVEYVKSARASDAKTTINAIWQAAQVYYQDKGTWPSTVEELEGESYLEIAPATKLQWIFNMMGSPPVSIQAISTEQMRGGAGNQVLFNIQDGSWQGYGLPTDEGEE
;
A
#
# COMPACT_ATOMS: atom_id res chain seq x y z
N MET A 1 23.23 -52.36 -51.01
CA MET A 1 23.37 -51.14 -50.19
C MET A 1 22.12 -51.01 -49.33
N PHE A 2 22.17 -51.42 -48.05
CA PHE A 2 20.99 -51.42 -47.15
C PHE A 2 20.96 -50.14 -46.31
N ARG A 3 19.91 -49.33 -46.46
CA ARG A 3 19.72 -48.08 -45.72
C ARG A 3 19.06 -48.37 -44.37
N LYS A 4 19.82 -48.23 -43.28
CA LYS A 4 19.33 -48.34 -41.89
C LYS A 4 18.35 -47.20 -41.60
N PHE A 5 17.08 -47.52 -41.31
CA PHE A 5 16.12 -46.57 -40.77
C PHE A 5 16.50 -46.25 -39.31
N HIS A 6 16.87 -45.00 -39.04
CA HIS A 6 17.04 -44.50 -37.68
C HIS A 6 15.66 -44.32 -37.04
N ARG A 7 15.32 -45.12 -36.02
CA ARG A 7 14.15 -44.86 -35.17
C ARG A 7 14.41 -43.58 -34.39
N ARG A 8 13.55 -42.56 -34.56
CA ARG A 8 13.57 -41.37 -33.70
C ARG A 8 13.23 -41.80 -32.26
N PRO A 9 13.88 -41.22 -31.24
CA PRO A 9 13.51 -41.47 -29.86
C PRO A 9 12.04 -41.11 -29.66
N ASN A 10 11.34 -41.94 -28.88
CA ASN A 10 9.92 -41.82 -28.61
C ASN A 10 9.66 -40.48 -27.88
N GLU A 11 9.19 -39.47 -28.60
CA GLU A 11 8.76 -38.20 -28.03
C GLU A 11 7.51 -38.48 -27.17
N LYS A 12 7.72 -38.63 -25.85
CA LYS A 12 6.63 -38.78 -24.88
C LYS A 12 5.88 -37.45 -24.83
N GLY A 13 4.67 -37.42 -25.38
CA GLY A 13 3.77 -36.27 -25.26
C GLY A 13 3.20 -36.13 -23.85
N PHE A 14 2.79 -34.92 -23.48
CA PHE A 14 2.07 -34.63 -22.25
C PHE A 14 0.73 -35.39 -22.21
N THR A 15 0.39 -35.94 -21.05
CA THR A 15 -0.90 -36.57 -20.82
C THR A 15 -1.94 -35.55 -20.37
N LEU A 16 -3.22 -35.79 -20.68
CA LEU A 16 -4.32 -34.95 -20.19
C LEU A 16 -4.41 -34.97 -18.66
N ILE A 17 -4.04 -36.09 -18.03
CA ILE A 17 -4.06 -36.23 -16.57
C ILE A 17 -2.97 -35.38 -15.90
N GLU A 18 -1.79 -35.24 -16.52
CA GLU A 18 -0.73 -34.35 -16.01
C GLU A 18 -1.19 -32.89 -16.02
N ILE A 19 -1.83 -32.43 -17.10
CA ILE A 19 -2.36 -31.07 -17.16
C ILE A 19 -3.52 -30.87 -16.17
N LEU A 20 -4.39 -31.88 -15.99
CA LEU A 20 -5.50 -31.81 -15.04
C LEU A 20 -4.99 -31.60 -13.60
N ILE A 21 -4.03 -32.40 -13.15
CA ILE A 21 -3.48 -32.30 -11.79
C ILE A 21 -2.80 -30.95 -11.58
N VAL A 22 -2.06 -30.45 -12.57
CA VAL A 22 -1.38 -29.15 -12.48
C VAL A 22 -2.40 -28.01 -12.32
N VAL A 23 -3.46 -27.98 -13.12
CA VAL A 23 -4.49 -26.92 -13.03
C VAL A 23 -5.21 -26.97 -11.68
N VAL A 24 -5.50 -28.17 -11.16
CA VAL A 24 -6.12 -28.34 -9.83
C VAL A 24 -5.22 -27.77 -8.72
N ILE A 25 -3.93 -28.08 -8.74
CA ILE A 25 -2.98 -27.56 -7.73
C ILE A 25 -2.88 -26.04 -7.82
N VAL A 26 -2.73 -25.48 -9.04
CA VAL A 26 -2.66 -24.01 -9.23
C VAL A 26 -3.94 -23.32 -8.77
N ALA A 27 -5.11 -23.92 -9.00
CA ALA A 27 -6.38 -23.37 -8.53
C ALA A 27 -6.46 -23.27 -7.00
N ILE A 28 -6.02 -24.32 -6.28
CA ILE A 28 -5.99 -24.33 -4.81
C ILE A 28 -5.02 -23.26 -4.29
N LEU A 29 -3.81 -23.18 -4.87
CA LEU A 29 -2.82 -22.19 -4.48
C LEU A 29 -3.32 -20.77 -4.74
N ALA A 30 -3.94 -20.52 -5.89
CA ALA A 30 -4.48 -19.20 -6.24
C ALA A 30 -5.61 -18.78 -5.29
N ALA A 31 -6.49 -19.69 -4.89
CA ALA A 31 -7.60 -19.41 -3.98
C ALA A 31 -7.13 -18.87 -2.61
N ILE A 32 -6.02 -19.40 -2.08
CA ILE A 32 -5.44 -18.95 -0.80
C ILE A 32 -4.53 -17.74 -1.00
N SER A 33 -3.72 -17.74 -2.06
CA SER A 33 -2.66 -16.74 -2.26
C SER A 33 -3.19 -15.36 -2.64
N VAL A 34 -4.27 -15.28 -3.43
CA VAL A 34 -4.83 -14.01 -3.89
C VAL A 34 -5.32 -13.11 -2.75
N PRO A 35 -6.17 -13.54 -1.80
CA PRO A 35 -6.62 -12.68 -0.71
C PRO A 35 -5.47 -12.22 0.19
N ILE A 36 -4.51 -13.10 0.48
CA ILE A 36 -3.31 -12.78 1.26
C ILE A 36 -2.48 -11.70 0.56
N TYR A 37 -2.26 -11.86 -0.75
CA TYR A 37 -1.51 -10.88 -1.54
C TYR A 37 -2.21 -9.52 -1.58
N VAL A 38 -3.54 -9.49 -1.70
CA VAL A 38 -4.30 -8.24 -1.68
C VAL A 38 -4.10 -7.53 -0.34
N GLU A 39 -4.22 -8.23 0.79
CA GLU A 39 -4.03 -7.64 2.11
C GLU A 39 -2.61 -7.12 2.32
N TYR A 40 -1.61 -7.89 1.91
CA TYR A 40 -0.21 -7.46 1.93
C TYR A 40 0.01 -6.14 1.17
N VAL A 41 -0.59 -6.00 -0.02
CA VAL A 41 -0.51 -4.77 -0.81
C VAL A 41 -1.22 -3.60 -0.13
N LYS A 42 -2.36 -3.83 0.56
CA LYS A 42 -3.02 -2.77 1.34
C LYS A 42 -2.11 -2.29 2.48
N SER A 43 -1.53 -3.21 3.25
CA SER A 43 -0.63 -2.87 4.35
C SER A 43 0.63 -2.16 3.89
N ALA A 44 1.19 -2.55 2.75
CA ALA A 44 2.33 -1.85 2.14
C ALA A 44 1.98 -0.38 1.81
N ARG A 45 0.83 -0.15 1.15
CA ARG A 45 0.34 1.21 0.86
C ARG A 45 0.06 2.02 2.13
N ALA A 46 -0.49 1.39 3.16
CA ALA A 46 -0.70 2.03 4.46
C ALA A 46 0.63 2.42 5.11
N SER A 47 1.67 1.60 4.95
CA SER A 47 3.04 1.92 5.41
C SER A 47 3.63 3.14 4.67
N ASP A 48 3.40 3.27 3.36
CA ASP A 48 3.80 4.45 2.59
C ASP A 48 3.10 5.72 3.08
N ALA A 49 1.79 5.63 3.34
CA ALA A 49 1.02 6.73 3.92
C ALA A 49 1.52 7.11 5.32
N LYS A 50 1.76 6.11 6.18
CA LYS A 50 2.32 6.28 7.53
C LYS A 50 3.64 7.03 7.51
N THR A 51 4.54 6.64 6.61
CA THR A 51 5.85 7.27 6.45
C THR A 51 5.71 8.76 6.11
N THR A 52 4.81 9.08 5.18
CA THR A 52 4.56 10.47 4.77
C THR A 52 3.87 11.28 5.87
N ILE A 53 2.90 10.70 6.57
CA ILE A 53 2.23 11.33 7.72
C ILE A 53 3.23 11.66 8.83
N ASN A 54 4.16 10.74 9.15
CA ASN A 54 5.21 11.02 10.13
C ASN A 54 6.12 12.17 9.70
N ALA A 55 6.46 12.26 8.41
CA ALA A 55 7.23 13.39 7.88
C ALA A 55 6.46 14.71 7.98
N ILE A 56 5.15 14.70 7.69
CA ILE A 56 4.27 15.87 7.87
C ILE A 56 4.26 16.31 9.34
N TRP A 57 4.11 15.37 10.28
CA TRP A 57 4.10 15.70 11.71
C TRP A 57 5.42 16.32 12.17
N GLN A 58 6.55 15.74 11.77
CA GLN A 58 7.87 16.30 12.07
C GLN A 58 8.04 17.71 11.47
N ALA A 59 7.64 17.90 10.22
CA ALA A 59 7.67 19.21 9.56
C ALA A 59 6.80 20.24 10.30
N ALA A 60 5.61 19.85 10.77
CA ALA A 60 4.74 20.71 11.56
C ALA A 60 5.38 21.14 12.89
N GLN A 61 6.09 20.23 13.56
CA GLN A 61 6.83 20.55 14.79
C GLN A 61 7.98 21.51 14.54
N VAL A 62 8.72 21.35 13.44
CA VAL A 62 9.79 22.28 13.03
C VAL A 62 9.20 23.64 12.68
N TYR A 63 8.12 23.69 11.90
CA TYR A 63 7.42 24.93 11.58
C TYR A 63 6.98 25.68 12.85
N TYR A 64 6.43 24.97 13.84
CA TYR A 64 6.06 25.58 15.12
C TYR A 64 7.27 26.15 15.88
N GLN A 65 8.41 25.46 15.86
CA GLN A 65 9.64 25.95 16.50
C GLN A 65 10.15 27.24 15.84
N ASP A 66 10.03 27.35 14.53
CA ASP A 66 10.54 28.49 13.77
C ASP A 66 9.57 29.69 13.78
N LYS A 67 8.25 29.44 13.74
CA LYS A 67 7.22 30.49 13.59
C LYS A 67 6.47 30.80 14.88
N GLY A 68 6.49 29.91 15.87
CA GLY A 68 5.69 30.01 17.08
C GLY A 68 4.18 29.74 16.90
N THR A 69 3.75 29.37 15.68
CA THR A 69 2.37 29.03 15.33
C THR A 69 2.35 27.70 14.59
N TRP A 70 1.28 26.92 14.74
CA TRP A 70 1.14 25.65 14.03
C TRP A 70 0.69 25.87 12.58
N PRO A 71 1.16 25.05 11.62
CA PRO A 71 0.66 25.11 10.25
C PRO A 71 -0.82 24.72 10.22
N SER A 72 -1.55 25.31 9.29
CA SER A 72 -2.98 25.06 9.08
C SER A 72 -3.23 23.89 8.12
N THR A 73 -2.34 23.69 7.16
CA THR A 73 -2.50 22.74 6.04
C THR A 73 -1.17 22.11 5.62
N VAL A 74 -1.21 20.98 4.91
CA VAL A 74 0.02 20.33 4.41
C VAL A 74 0.66 21.14 3.30
N GLU A 75 -0.18 21.81 2.50
CA GLU A 75 0.22 22.70 1.42
C GLU A 75 1.02 23.89 1.93
N GLU A 76 0.73 24.39 3.13
CA GLU A 76 1.51 25.44 3.79
C GLU A 76 2.94 24.96 4.10
N LEU A 77 3.07 23.72 4.61
CA LEU A 77 4.38 23.13 4.89
C LEU A 77 5.21 22.91 3.62
N GLU A 78 4.56 22.46 2.53
CA GLU A 78 5.23 22.33 1.22
C GLU A 78 5.61 23.70 0.64
N GLY A 79 4.69 24.67 0.69
CA GLY A 79 4.90 26.02 0.15
C GLY A 79 6.01 26.79 0.85
N GLU A 80 6.18 26.58 2.16
CA GLU A 80 7.27 27.17 2.94
C GLU A 80 8.54 26.30 2.99
N SER A 81 8.61 25.22 2.20
CA SER A 81 9.80 24.36 2.09
C SER A 81 10.20 23.60 3.38
N TYR A 82 9.26 23.39 4.30
CA TYR A 82 9.48 22.51 5.47
C TYR A 82 9.28 21.03 5.13
N LEU A 83 8.54 20.76 4.06
CA LEU A 83 8.17 19.42 3.62
C LEU A 83 8.27 19.33 2.11
N GLU A 84 8.73 18.19 1.60
CA GLU A 84 8.62 17.86 0.18
C GLU A 84 8.00 16.47 0.06
N ILE A 85 6.78 16.39 -0.47
CA ILE A 85 6.14 15.10 -0.76
C ILE A 85 6.39 14.76 -2.22
N ALA A 86 6.99 13.59 -2.46
CA ALA A 86 7.28 13.09 -3.80
C ALA A 86 6.01 13.14 -4.68
N PRO A 87 6.11 13.60 -5.95
CA PRO A 87 4.95 13.73 -6.82
C PRO A 87 4.15 12.43 -6.99
N ALA A 88 4.83 11.29 -7.07
CA ALA A 88 4.19 9.98 -7.16
C ALA A 88 3.31 9.67 -5.93
N THR A 89 3.74 10.06 -4.73
CA THR A 89 2.94 9.90 -3.51
C THR A 89 1.69 10.78 -3.57
N LYS A 90 1.82 12.03 -4.04
CA LYS A 90 0.67 12.94 -4.21
C LYS A 90 -0.33 12.48 -5.27
N LEU A 91 0.13 11.72 -6.27
CA LEU A 91 -0.79 11.07 -7.20
C LEU A 91 -1.62 9.99 -6.53
N GLN A 92 -1.11 9.33 -5.48
CA GLN A 92 -1.81 8.24 -4.80
C GLN A 92 -2.58 8.70 -3.57
N TRP A 93 -2.07 9.70 -2.84
CA TRP A 93 -2.55 10.13 -1.53
C TRP A 93 -2.74 11.65 -1.46
N ILE A 94 -3.84 12.07 -0.85
CA ILE A 94 -4.09 13.43 -0.40
C ILE A 94 -3.96 13.45 1.12
N PHE A 95 -3.21 14.40 1.67
CA PHE A 95 -2.96 14.50 3.10
C PHE A 95 -3.65 15.73 3.68
N ASN A 96 -4.41 15.54 4.76
CA ASN A 96 -5.11 16.61 5.46
C ASN A 96 -4.67 16.62 6.92
N MET A 97 -4.37 17.82 7.44
CA MET A 97 -4.18 18.03 8.88
C MET A 97 -5.47 18.60 9.48
N MET A 98 -5.81 18.19 10.69
CA MET A 98 -6.97 18.68 11.42
C MET A 98 -6.55 19.26 12.76
N GLY A 99 -7.07 20.44 13.10
CA GLY A 99 -6.80 21.13 14.36
C GLY A 99 -5.61 22.09 14.31
N SER A 100 -5.53 22.98 15.31
CA SER A 100 -4.38 23.85 15.58
C SER A 100 -4.25 24.02 17.10
N PRO A 101 -3.32 23.32 17.80
CA PRO A 101 -2.34 22.35 17.27
C PRO A 101 -2.98 21.17 16.53
N PRO A 102 -2.27 20.55 15.57
CA PRO A 102 -2.79 19.38 14.86
C PRO A 102 -3.17 18.26 15.85
N VAL A 103 -4.40 17.77 15.75
CA VAL A 103 -4.93 16.65 16.56
C VAL A 103 -4.93 15.34 15.78
N SER A 104 -5.03 15.41 14.46
CA SER A 104 -4.93 14.26 13.58
C SER A 104 -4.40 14.63 12.20
N ILE A 105 -3.81 13.63 11.54
CA ILE A 105 -3.38 13.70 10.15
C ILE A 105 -4.00 12.53 9.41
N GLN A 106 -4.65 12.81 8.29
CA GLN A 106 -5.34 11.82 7.48
C GLN A 106 -4.73 11.76 6.09
N ALA A 107 -4.50 10.56 5.57
CA ALA A 107 -4.24 10.30 4.17
C ALA A 107 -5.48 9.68 3.52
N ILE A 108 -5.92 10.21 2.37
CA ILE A 108 -7.04 9.72 1.59
C ILE A 108 -6.52 9.29 0.21
N SER A 109 -6.82 8.05 -0.21
CA SER A 109 -6.39 7.57 -1.52
C SER A 109 -7.15 8.24 -2.66
N THR A 110 -6.47 8.47 -3.77
CA THR A 110 -7.03 9.07 -4.98
C THR A 110 -7.53 8.00 -5.96
N GLU A 111 -8.23 8.44 -7.01
CA GLU A 111 -8.63 7.60 -8.15
C GLU A 111 -7.44 7.01 -8.93
N GLN A 112 -6.26 7.62 -8.83
CA GLN A 112 -5.07 7.10 -9.51
C GLN A 112 -4.43 5.96 -8.72
N MET A 113 -4.84 5.73 -7.48
CA MET A 113 -4.35 4.59 -6.72
C MET A 113 -4.91 3.29 -7.27
N ARG A 114 -4.02 2.33 -7.55
CA ARG A 114 -4.42 0.97 -8.00
C ARG A 114 -5.34 0.24 -7.00
N GLY A 115 -5.38 0.68 -5.74
CA GLY A 115 -6.25 0.17 -4.68
C GLY A 115 -7.64 0.78 -4.63
N GLY A 116 -7.96 1.73 -5.52
CA GLY A 116 -9.18 2.52 -5.50
C GLY A 116 -9.08 3.79 -4.64
N ALA A 117 -9.95 4.74 -4.93
CA ALA A 117 -10.09 5.99 -4.18
C ALA A 117 -10.84 5.81 -2.86
N GLY A 118 -10.69 6.79 -1.97
CA GLY A 118 -11.48 6.90 -0.73
C GLY A 118 -11.00 6.03 0.43
N ASN A 119 -9.95 5.23 0.26
CA ASN A 119 -9.31 4.53 1.37
C ASN A 119 -8.60 5.53 2.29
N GLN A 120 -8.78 5.40 3.59
CA GLN A 120 -8.27 6.38 4.56
C GLN A 120 -7.29 5.74 5.53
N VAL A 121 -6.18 6.43 5.79
CA VAL A 121 -5.25 6.11 6.88
C VAL A 121 -5.24 7.33 7.81
N LEU A 122 -5.58 7.12 9.07
CA LEU A 122 -5.69 8.18 10.07
C LEU A 122 -4.64 7.97 11.17
N PHE A 123 -3.94 9.05 11.51
CA PHE A 123 -3.06 9.14 12.66
C PHE A 123 -3.67 10.08 13.69
N ASN A 124 -3.95 9.58 14.88
CA ASN A 124 -4.36 10.40 16.01
C ASN A 124 -3.11 10.79 16.82
N ILE A 125 -2.86 12.09 16.94
CA ILE A 125 -1.66 12.61 17.61
C ILE A 125 -1.81 12.54 19.14
N GLN A 126 -3.04 12.53 19.65
CA GLN A 126 -3.30 12.57 21.10
C GLN A 126 -2.91 11.26 21.79
N ASP A 127 -3.21 10.13 21.17
CA ASP A 127 -2.96 8.79 21.70
C ASP A 127 -1.90 8.00 20.89
N GLY A 128 -1.45 8.55 19.75
CA GLY A 128 -0.50 7.89 18.86
C GLY A 128 -1.08 6.72 18.06
N SER A 129 -2.41 6.55 18.07
CA SER A 129 -3.08 5.44 17.39
C SER A 129 -3.15 5.64 15.88
N TRP A 130 -3.16 4.52 15.16
CA TRP A 130 -3.31 4.46 13.71
C TRP A 130 -4.53 3.65 13.34
N GLN A 131 -5.37 4.18 12.46
CA GLN A 131 -6.63 3.55 12.09
C GLN A 131 -6.88 3.63 10.57
N GLY A 132 -7.64 2.67 10.04
CA GLY A 132 -8.10 2.67 8.65
C GLY A 132 -7.43 1.65 7.74
N TYR A 133 -7.37 1.97 6.46
CA TYR A 133 -7.00 1.08 5.35
C TYR A 133 -5.65 0.38 5.54
N GLY A 134 -5.65 -0.94 5.36
CA GLY A 134 -4.44 -1.77 5.39
C GLY A 134 -3.78 -1.88 6.77
N LEU A 135 -4.45 -1.38 7.81
CA LEU A 135 -4.03 -1.50 9.20
C LEU A 135 -4.90 -2.55 9.91
N PRO A 136 -4.35 -3.21 10.93
CA PRO A 136 -5.17 -4.01 11.83
C PRO A 136 -6.25 -3.08 12.40
N THR A 137 -7.52 -3.36 12.12
CA THR A 137 -8.61 -2.81 12.91
C THR A 137 -8.52 -3.44 14.30
N ASP A 138 -8.68 -2.65 15.36
CA ASP A 138 -8.76 -3.14 16.75
C ASP A 138 -10.04 -3.97 17.00
N GLU A 139 -10.50 -4.76 16.01
CA GLU A 139 -11.59 -5.73 16.12
C GLU A 139 -11.05 -7.04 16.73
N GLY A 140 -10.42 -6.92 17.89
CA GLY A 140 -9.68 -7.98 18.58
C GLY A 140 -10.06 -8.21 20.04
N GLU A 141 -11.19 -7.71 20.52
CA GLU A 141 -11.78 -8.10 21.82
C GLU A 141 -13.32 -8.19 21.75
N GLU A 142 -13.85 -9.32 21.26
CA GLU A 142 -15.05 -9.99 21.81
C GLU A 142 -14.92 -11.52 21.68
#